data_AF-G5IEX3-F1
#
_entry.id   AF-G5IEX3-F1
#
_cell.length_a   1.000
_cell.length_b   1.000
_cell.length_c   1.000
_cell.angle_alpha   90.00
_cell.angle_beta   90.00
_cell.angle_gamma   90.00
#
_symmetry.space_group_name_H-M   'P 1'
#
loop_
_entity.id
_entity.type
_entity.pdbx_description
1 polymer ?
#
loop_
_entity_poly.entity_id
_entity_poly.type
_entity_poly.pdbx_seq_one_letter_code
_entity_poly.pdbx_strand_id
1 'polypeptide(L)'
;MIQGVRYLSDFEAKKAMTDVGKRMAEKGYVIASDGSLSVRVGPNAVWITVGDANKGSLSQDMMVKVDLDGNPVMRAKTVELPEEMKLHLKIYRENENIRAVIHGYPPVATGLGIQGIAIEGAGFTKTLRKLGSVPVVPCGDMDAAAQTVGRIGKSGRGVLLQNNGCMTWGETPQDAFGMLEAMEYYGIVLRGMGGGTPGMCGTTVAALQPGMVGQSGTTVQVGVALQPRMAVQSGMAVQPQLSGVTELVKPGSFQPSTSDVIHNMNCGAVGNRETGYQTSGYQNPVSRTPAPSQPPASPAHPAAVVPVTEKPKADVMAEVVRRTMQNYH
;
A
#
# COMPACT_ATOMS: atom_id res chain seq x y z
N MET A 1 10.99 -22.84 -24.02
CA MET A 1 9.56 -23.18 -24.12
C MET A 1 9.35 -24.41 -23.25
N ILE A 2 8.42 -24.36 -22.30
CA ILE A 2 8.03 -25.52 -21.48
C ILE A 2 6.53 -25.68 -21.70
N GLN A 3 6.07 -26.86 -22.12
CA GLN A 3 4.65 -27.12 -22.40
C GLN A 3 4.01 -26.09 -23.37
N GLY A 4 4.76 -25.65 -24.40
CA GLY A 4 4.28 -24.65 -25.36
C GLY A 4 4.24 -23.21 -24.85
N VAL A 5 4.64 -22.96 -23.60
CA VAL A 5 4.69 -21.62 -22.99
C VAL A 5 6.13 -21.10 -22.94
N ARG A 6 6.32 -19.82 -23.28
CA ARG A 6 7.61 -19.14 -23.15
C ARG A 6 7.76 -18.60 -21.72
N TYR A 7 8.78 -19.08 -21.02
CA TYR A 7 9.25 -18.54 -19.76
C TYR A 7 10.59 -17.82 -19.98
N LEU A 8 10.89 -16.83 -19.15
CA LEU A 8 12.22 -16.25 -19.09
C LEU A 8 13.22 -17.31 -18.61
N SER A 9 14.44 -17.28 -19.13
CA SER A 9 15.56 -18.02 -18.54
C SER A 9 15.86 -17.49 -17.14
N ASP A 10 16.55 -18.30 -16.32
CA ASP A 10 16.94 -17.89 -14.96
C ASP A 10 17.77 -16.58 -14.98
N PHE A 11 18.66 -16.41 -15.95
CA PHE A 11 19.44 -15.18 -16.10
C PHE A 11 18.56 -13.98 -16.47
N GLU A 12 17.68 -14.12 -17.47
CA GLU A 12 16.78 -13.04 -17.90
C GLU A 12 15.82 -12.63 -16.77
N ALA A 13 15.28 -13.59 -16.03
CA ALA A 13 14.38 -13.33 -14.91
C ALA A 13 15.08 -12.53 -13.81
N LYS A 14 16.26 -12.98 -13.36
CA LYS A 14 17.03 -12.28 -12.33
C LYS A 14 17.46 -10.89 -12.78
N LYS A 15 17.92 -10.75 -14.03
CA LYS A 15 18.27 -9.44 -14.59
C LYS A 15 17.06 -8.49 -14.58
N ALA A 16 15.91 -8.95 -15.04
CA ALA A 16 14.69 -8.15 -15.05
C ALA A 16 14.25 -7.76 -13.63
N MET A 17 14.41 -8.65 -12.64
CA MET A 17 14.14 -8.34 -11.23
C MET A 17 15.09 -7.27 -10.68
N THR A 18 16.40 -7.35 -10.97
CA THR A 18 17.36 -6.30 -10.60
C THR A 18 17.01 -4.95 -11.24
N ASP A 19 16.69 -4.94 -12.53
CA ASP A 19 16.32 -3.72 -13.26
C ASP A 19 15.05 -3.08 -12.68
N VAL A 20 14.03 -3.90 -12.38
CA VAL A 20 12.78 -3.44 -11.75
C VAL A 20 13.03 -2.93 -10.32
N GLY A 21 13.80 -3.65 -9.52
CA GLY A 21 14.13 -3.25 -8.15
C GLY A 21 14.86 -1.90 -8.10
N LYS A 22 15.80 -1.67 -9.01
CA LYS A 22 16.45 -0.36 -9.17
C LYS A 22 15.45 0.75 -9.47
N ARG A 23 14.54 0.53 -10.42
CA ARG A 23 13.49 1.50 -10.78
C ARG A 23 12.51 1.75 -9.62
N MET A 24 12.17 0.73 -8.85
CA MET A 24 11.35 0.90 -7.64
C MET A 24 12.04 1.81 -6.62
N ALA A 25 13.33 1.61 -6.39
CA ALA A 25 14.11 2.45 -5.48
C ALA A 25 14.23 3.89 -6.00
N GLU A 26 14.53 4.09 -7.29
CA GLU A 26 14.59 5.41 -7.94
C GLU A 26 13.25 6.18 -7.83
N LYS A 27 12.12 5.47 -7.82
CA LYS A 27 10.77 6.04 -7.64
C LYS A 27 10.35 6.22 -6.18
N GLY A 28 11.12 5.71 -5.23
CA GLY A 28 10.74 5.68 -3.81
C GLY A 28 9.58 4.74 -3.50
N TYR A 29 9.44 3.64 -4.24
CA TYR A 29 8.36 2.64 -4.05
C TYR A 29 8.76 1.48 -3.14
N VAL A 30 9.93 1.56 -2.51
CA VAL A 30 10.44 0.60 -1.53
C VAL A 30 11.09 1.38 -0.40
N ILE A 31 11.03 0.84 0.81
CA ILE A 31 11.57 1.47 2.02
C ILE A 31 12.59 0.49 2.59
N ALA A 32 13.85 0.92 2.73
CA ALA A 32 14.94 0.05 3.20
C ALA A 32 15.00 -1.29 2.45
N SER A 33 14.63 -2.38 3.11
CA SER A 33 14.59 -3.75 2.58
C SER A 33 13.19 -4.26 2.26
N ASP A 34 12.15 -3.47 2.55
CA ASP A 34 10.76 -3.86 2.41
C ASP A 34 10.36 -4.02 0.94
N GLY A 35 9.28 -4.77 0.74
CA GLY A 35 8.76 -5.11 -0.58
C GLY A 35 9.39 -6.40 -1.11
N SER A 36 8.83 -6.91 -2.20
CA SER A 36 9.28 -8.16 -2.77
C SER A 36 8.98 -8.26 -4.27
N LEU A 37 9.85 -8.98 -4.97
CA LEU A 37 9.76 -9.18 -6.42
C LEU A 37 9.80 -10.68 -6.69
N SER A 38 8.96 -11.13 -7.61
CA SER A 38 9.01 -12.52 -8.07
C SER A 38 8.74 -12.64 -9.56
N VAL A 39 9.32 -13.67 -10.17
CA VAL A 39 9.15 -14.01 -11.59
C VAL A 39 9.01 -15.51 -11.77
N ARG A 40 7.94 -15.94 -12.44
CA ARG A 40 7.70 -17.34 -12.82
C ARG A 40 8.55 -17.72 -14.02
N VAL A 41 9.38 -18.75 -13.85
CA VAL A 41 10.31 -19.27 -14.87
C VAL A 41 9.99 -20.69 -15.32
N GLY A 42 8.89 -21.26 -14.83
CA GLY A 42 8.38 -22.55 -15.28
C GLY A 42 6.96 -22.83 -14.76
N PRO A 43 6.40 -24.01 -15.07
CA PRO A 43 5.07 -24.39 -14.62
C PRO A 43 4.99 -24.49 -13.10
N ASN A 44 6.05 -24.92 -12.42
CA ASN A 44 6.11 -24.99 -10.95
C ASN A 44 7.41 -24.35 -10.40
N ALA A 45 7.86 -23.23 -10.96
CA ALA A 45 9.11 -22.59 -10.56
C ALA A 45 9.05 -21.08 -10.63
N VAL A 46 9.42 -20.42 -9.53
CA VAL A 46 9.39 -18.97 -9.34
C VAL A 46 10.71 -18.53 -8.72
N TRP A 47 11.34 -17.49 -9.26
CA TRP A 47 12.36 -16.73 -8.54
C TRP A 47 11.68 -15.68 -7.68
N ILE A 48 12.10 -15.55 -6.42
CA ILE A 48 11.65 -14.49 -5.52
C ILE A 48 12.88 -13.87 -4.84
N THR A 49 12.81 -12.57 -4.54
CA THR A 49 13.82 -11.90 -3.71
C THR A 49 13.86 -12.50 -2.31
N VAL A 50 15.04 -12.57 -1.71
CA VAL A 50 15.19 -13.01 -0.31
C VAL A 50 14.68 -11.93 0.66
N GLY A 51 14.36 -12.34 1.88
CA GLY A 51 14.06 -11.42 2.99
C GLY A 51 15.23 -10.46 3.24
N ASP A 52 14.91 -9.24 3.67
CA ASP A 52 15.86 -8.17 3.99
C ASP A 52 16.79 -7.66 2.88
N ALA A 53 16.65 -8.17 1.64
CA ALA A 53 17.42 -7.65 0.52
C ALA A 53 16.95 -6.25 0.11
N ASN A 54 17.87 -5.29 0.02
CA ASN A 54 17.58 -3.98 -0.55
C ASN A 54 17.23 -4.10 -2.03
N LYS A 55 16.00 -3.73 -2.39
CA LYS A 55 15.48 -3.89 -3.76
C LYS A 55 16.18 -3.00 -4.79
N GLY A 56 16.73 -1.87 -4.37
CA GLY A 56 17.49 -0.96 -5.24
C GLY A 56 18.88 -1.47 -5.63
N SER A 57 19.43 -2.41 -4.87
CA SER A 57 20.79 -2.94 -5.06
C SER A 57 20.82 -4.47 -5.12
N LEU A 58 19.83 -5.08 -5.79
CA LEU A 58 19.71 -6.53 -5.91
C LEU A 58 20.83 -7.12 -6.77
N SER A 59 21.58 -8.07 -6.19
CA SER A 59 22.45 -8.97 -6.93
C SER A 59 21.75 -10.32 -7.22
N GLN A 60 22.29 -11.10 -8.15
CA GLN A 60 21.67 -12.36 -8.60
C GLN A 60 21.59 -13.44 -7.51
N ASP A 61 22.43 -13.35 -6.48
CA ASP A 61 22.45 -14.19 -5.29
C ASP A 61 21.45 -13.74 -4.21
N MET A 62 20.85 -12.55 -4.33
CA MET A 62 19.76 -12.09 -3.44
C MET A 62 18.38 -12.60 -3.88
N MET A 63 18.34 -13.69 -4.65
CA MET A 63 17.12 -14.30 -5.16
C MET A 63 17.18 -15.82 -4.95
N VAL A 64 16.03 -16.41 -4.67
CA VAL A 64 15.87 -17.86 -4.44
C VAL A 64 14.80 -18.41 -5.36
N LYS A 65 15.04 -19.61 -5.89
CA LYS A 65 14.10 -20.33 -6.72
C LYS A 65 13.26 -21.24 -5.83
N VAL A 66 11.95 -21.06 -5.85
CA VAL A 66 10.98 -21.83 -5.09
C VAL A 66 9.98 -22.49 -6.05
N ASP A 67 9.39 -23.59 -5.62
CA ASP A 67 8.20 -24.14 -6.26
C ASP A 67 6.95 -23.33 -5.86
N LEU A 68 5.79 -23.67 -6.42
CA LEU A 68 4.54 -22.99 -6.05
C LEU A 68 4.09 -23.32 -4.62
N ASP A 69 4.66 -24.34 -3.99
CA ASP A 69 4.43 -24.71 -2.59
C ASP A 69 5.30 -23.92 -1.61
N GLY A 70 6.26 -23.15 -2.13
CA GLY A 70 7.18 -22.32 -1.35
C GLY A 70 8.43 -23.06 -0.92
N ASN A 71 8.65 -24.28 -1.40
CA ASN A 71 9.85 -25.04 -1.11
C ASN A 71 10.99 -24.59 -2.02
N PRO A 72 12.18 -24.29 -1.48
CA PRO A 72 13.36 -23.98 -2.29
C PRO A 72 13.74 -25.15 -3.20
N VAL A 73 13.86 -24.90 -4.51
CA VAL A 73 14.16 -25.94 -5.50
C VAL A 73 15.66 -26.30 -5.49
N MET A 74 16.54 -25.34 -5.24
CA MET A 74 17.98 -25.55 -5.13
C MET A 74 18.63 -24.46 -4.26
N ARG A 75 19.06 -24.80 -3.04
CA ARG A 75 20.03 -23.98 -2.29
C ARG A 75 20.75 -24.78 -1.20
N ALA A 76 22.05 -24.52 -1.05
CA ALA A 76 22.89 -25.12 -0.01
C ALA A 76 22.84 -24.37 1.35
N LYS A 77 22.28 -23.15 1.38
CA LYS A 77 22.23 -22.29 2.57
C LYS A 77 20.79 -21.89 2.84
N THR A 78 20.38 -21.98 4.11
CA THR A 78 19.12 -21.42 4.60
C THR A 78 19.11 -19.92 4.38
N VAL A 79 18.07 -19.42 3.74
CA VAL A 79 17.89 -17.99 3.50
C VAL A 79 16.47 -17.61 3.91
N GLU A 80 16.36 -16.48 4.57
CA GLU A 80 15.09 -15.92 4.99
C GLU A 80 14.26 -15.51 3.77
N LEU A 81 12.98 -15.88 3.78
CA LEU A 81 12.04 -15.62 2.70
C LEU A 81 11.15 -14.44 3.10
N PRO A 82 10.69 -13.61 2.15
CA PRO A 82 9.82 -12.49 2.46
C PRO A 82 8.49 -12.99 3.03
N GLU A 83 7.93 -12.26 4.01
CA GLU A 83 6.67 -12.60 4.66
C GLU A 83 5.51 -12.69 3.66
N GLU A 84 5.54 -11.89 2.59
CA GLU A 84 4.50 -11.84 1.56
C GLU A 84 4.60 -12.97 0.53
N MET A 85 5.59 -13.86 0.62
CA MET A 85 5.78 -14.95 -0.35
C MET A 85 4.48 -15.73 -0.59
N LYS A 86 3.70 -16.00 0.47
CA LYS A 86 2.41 -16.71 0.36
C LYS A 86 1.44 -16.01 -0.61
N LEU A 87 1.40 -14.67 -0.61
CA LEU A 87 0.55 -13.89 -1.52
C LEU A 87 1.01 -14.05 -2.97
N HIS A 88 2.32 -13.95 -3.22
CA HIS A 88 2.90 -14.16 -4.54
C HIS A 88 2.53 -15.53 -5.11
N LEU A 89 2.77 -16.60 -4.34
CA LEU A 89 2.52 -17.97 -4.79
C LEU A 89 1.03 -18.23 -5.03
N LYS A 90 0.15 -17.67 -4.19
CA LYS A 90 -1.29 -17.82 -4.37
C LYS A 90 -1.80 -17.15 -5.64
N ILE A 91 -1.24 -15.99 -6.02
CA ILE A 91 -1.52 -15.35 -7.33
C ILE A 91 -1.14 -16.28 -8.49
N TYR A 92 0.08 -16.84 -8.47
CA TYR A 92 0.55 -17.73 -9.55
C TYR A 92 -0.25 -19.03 -9.68
N ARG A 93 -0.76 -19.56 -8.56
CA ARG A 93 -1.60 -20.76 -8.55
C ARG A 93 -2.98 -20.51 -9.15
N GLU A 94 -3.56 -19.34 -8.91
CA GLU A 94 -4.91 -19.01 -9.39
C GLU A 94 -4.92 -18.51 -10.84
N ASN A 95 -3.77 -18.09 -11.39
CA ASN A 95 -3.67 -17.63 -12.77
C ASN A 95 -2.32 -17.98 -13.41
N GLU A 96 -2.36 -18.92 -14.36
CA GLU A 96 -1.18 -19.42 -15.07
C GLU A 96 -0.56 -18.43 -16.06
N ASN A 97 -1.27 -17.37 -16.45
CA ASN A 97 -0.77 -16.35 -17.37
C ASN A 97 0.11 -15.31 -16.67
N ILE A 98 0.04 -15.22 -15.34
CA ILE A 98 0.87 -14.30 -14.57
C ILE A 98 2.31 -14.80 -14.55
N ARG A 99 3.24 -13.88 -14.85
CA ARG A 99 4.68 -14.15 -14.92
C ARG A 99 5.48 -13.34 -13.92
N ALA A 100 4.95 -12.23 -13.43
CA ALA A 100 5.63 -11.43 -12.41
C ALA A 100 4.63 -10.87 -11.41
N VAL A 101 5.06 -10.80 -10.15
CA VAL A 101 4.32 -10.19 -9.03
C VAL A 101 5.29 -9.29 -8.28
N ILE A 102 4.84 -8.09 -7.96
CA ILE A 102 5.59 -7.04 -7.27
C ILE A 102 4.79 -6.57 -6.07
N HIS A 103 5.45 -6.51 -4.93
CA HIS A 103 4.98 -5.85 -3.72
C HIS A 103 5.86 -4.63 -3.44
N GLY A 104 5.24 -3.49 -3.14
CA GLY A 104 5.95 -2.26 -2.79
C GLY A 104 5.07 -1.27 -2.04
N TYR A 105 5.65 -0.10 -1.78
CA TYR A 105 5.08 0.98 -0.97
C TYR A 105 5.08 2.32 -1.70
N PRO A 106 4.46 2.46 -2.89
CA PRO A 106 4.24 3.77 -3.49
C PRO A 106 3.47 4.68 -2.50
N PRO A 107 3.94 5.90 -2.20
CA PRO A 107 3.43 6.68 -1.06
C PRO A 107 1.93 6.97 -1.12
N VAL A 108 1.40 7.39 -2.27
CA VAL A 108 -0.01 7.76 -2.37
C VAL A 108 -0.89 6.53 -2.42
N ALA A 109 -0.51 5.49 -3.17
CA ALA A 109 -1.23 4.22 -3.19
C ALA A 109 -1.30 3.58 -1.80
N THR A 110 -0.17 3.59 -1.07
CA THR A 110 -0.12 3.11 0.32
C THR A 110 -1.05 3.92 1.22
N GLY A 111 -1.09 5.24 1.06
CA GLY A 111 -2.03 6.12 1.76
C GLY A 111 -3.50 5.75 1.51
N LEU A 112 -3.86 5.44 0.26
CA LEU A 112 -5.22 4.97 -0.08
C LEU A 112 -5.54 3.65 0.64
N GLY A 113 -4.59 2.70 0.66
CA GLY A 113 -4.74 1.43 1.37
C GLY A 113 -4.95 1.61 2.87
N ILE A 114 -4.20 2.53 3.51
CA ILE A 114 -4.37 2.90 4.92
C ILE A 114 -5.76 3.50 5.18
N GLN A 115 -6.23 4.36 4.27
CA GLN A 115 -7.55 4.99 4.36
C GLN A 115 -8.72 4.05 4.01
N GLY A 116 -8.45 2.85 3.50
CA GLY A 116 -9.49 1.93 3.03
C GLY A 116 -10.16 2.37 1.73
N ILE A 117 -9.51 3.24 0.95
CA ILE A 117 -10.06 3.77 -0.32
C ILE A 117 -9.58 2.89 -1.46
N ALA A 118 -10.50 2.18 -2.10
CA ALA A 118 -10.23 1.41 -3.30
C ALA A 118 -9.98 2.32 -4.52
N ILE A 119 -9.28 1.79 -5.52
CA ILE A 119 -9.13 2.46 -6.82
C ILE A 119 -10.24 1.97 -7.73
N GLU A 120 -11.00 2.92 -8.27
CA GLU A 120 -12.01 2.66 -9.28
C GLU A 120 -11.39 2.58 -10.68
N GLY A 121 -12.05 1.88 -11.59
CA GLY A 121 -11.61 1.78 -12.97
C GLY A 121 -11.59 3.14 -13.67
N ALA A 122 -10.38 3.64 -14.00
CA ALA A 122 -10.21 4.92 -14.67
C ALA A 122 -9.86 4.79 -16.17
N GLY A 123 -10.55 5.60 -16.98
CA GLY A 123 -10.48 5.55 -18.44
C GLY A 123 -9.42 6.44 -19.10
N PHE A 124 -8.77 7.35 -18.37
CA PHE A 124 -8.05 8.46 -18.98
C PHE A 124 -6.64 8.13 -19.50
N THR A 125 -6.08 6.97 -19.16
CA THR A 125 -4.87 6.43 -19.81
C THR A 125 -5.03 4.95 -20.17
N LYS A 126 -4.25 4.47 -21.15
CA LYS A 126 -4.22 3.04 -21.53
C LYS A 126 -3.85 2.13 -20.35
N THR A 127 -2.85 2.54 -19.56
CA THR A 127 -2.34 1.74 -18.44
C THR A 127 -3.35 1.67 -17.29
N LEU A 128 -4.08 2.76 -17.00
CA LEU A 128 -5.14 2.74 -15.98
C LEU A 128 -6.34 1.90 -16.40
N ARG A 129 -6.71 1.91 -17.69
CA ARG A 129 -7.71 0.97 -18.20
C ARG A 129 -7.29 -0.49 -18.04
N LYS A 130 -5.99 -0.78 -18.19
CA LYS A 130 -5.44 -2.13 -17.98
C LYS A 130 -5.40 -2.50 -16.49
N LEU A 131 -5.08 -1.55 -15.61
CA LEU A 131 -5.07 -1.75 -14.16
C LEU A 131 -6.47 -2.13 -13.65
N GLY A 132 -7.51 -1.46 -14.16
CA GLY A 132 -8.89 -1.68 -13.74
C GLY A 132 -9.13 -1.22 -12.30
N SER A 133 -10.14 -1.80 -11.66
CA SER A 133 -10.41 -1.56 -10.24
C SER A 133 -9.40 -2.31 -9.35
N VAL A 134 -8.91 -1.64 -8.30
CA VAL A 134 -7.99 -2.21 -7.32
C VAL A 134 -8.65 -2.16 -5.93
N PRO A 135 -9.08 -3.30 -5.38
CA PRO A 135 -9.69 -3.33 -4.06
C PRO A 135 -8.64 -3.21 -2.94
N VAL A 136 -9.12 -2.87 -1.74
CA VAL A 136 -8.33 -2.94 -0.50
C VAL A 136 -8.54 -4.30 0.15
N VAL A 137 -7.45 -4.95 0.56
CA VAL A 137 -7.44 -6.25 1.24
C VAL A 137 -6.83 -6.09 2.63
N PRO A 138 -7.54 -6.47 3.71
CA PRO A 138 -6.97 -6.51 5.05
C PRO A 138 -5.84 -7.55 5.16
N CYS A 139 -4.72 -7.18 5.80
CA CYS A 139 -3.54 -8.05 5.99
C CYS A 139 -3.33 -8.53 7.43
N GLY A 140 -4.32 -8.42 8.31
CA GLY A 140 -4.20 -8.90 9.69
C GLY A 140 -4.05 -10.43 9.80
N ASP A 141 -4.61 -11.16 8.84
CA ASP A 141 -4.41 -12.61 8.65
C ASP A 141 -3.85 -12.84 7.24
N MET A 142 -2.59 -13.25 7.17
CA MET A 142 -1.86 -13.44 5.92
C MET A 142 -2.41 -14.61 5.08
N ASP A 143 -2.98 -15.64 5.71
CA ASP A 143 -3.55 -16.78 4.97
C ASP A 143 -4.91 -16.38 4.36
N ALA A 144 -5.74 -15.64 5.09
CA ALA A 144 -6.97 -15.06 4.55
C ALA A 144 -6.70 -14.02 3.46
N ALA A 145 -5.68 -13.18 3.64
CA ALA A 145 -5.24 -12.20 2.65
C ALA A 145 -4.78 -12.92 1.38
N ALA A 146 -3.93 -13.94 1.47
CA ALA A 146 -3.47 -14.72 0.32
C ALA A 146 -4.64 -15.34 -0.46
N GLN A 147 -5.63 -15.93 0.22
CA GLN A 147 -6.83 -16.47 -0.45
C GLN A 147 -7.62 -15.40 -1.21
N THR A 148 -7.75 -14.20 -0.63
CA THR A 148 -8.47 -13.08 -1.25
C THR A 148 -7.70 -12.52 -2.44
N VAL A 149 -6.40 -12.27 -2.28
CA VAL A 149 -5.51 -11.80 -3.34
C VAL A 149 -5.44 -12.81 -4.50
N GLY A 150 -5.40 -14.11 -4.21
CA GLY A 150 -5.47 -15.15 -5.24
C GLY A 150 -6.75 -15.10 -6.06
N ARG A 151 -7.91 -14.92 -5.42
CA ARG A 151 -9.19 -14.76 -6.12
C ARG A 151 -9.18 -13.53 -7.02
N ILE A 152 -8.63 -12.41 -6.55
CA ILE A 152 -8.48 -11.19 -7.34
C ILE A 152 -7.51 -11.41 -8.52
N GLY A 153 -6.47 -12.22 -8.33
CA GLY A 153 -5.49 -12.61 -9.36
C GLY A 153 -6.08 -13.25 -10.62
N LYS A 154 -7.32 -13.75 -10.57
CA LYS A 154 -8.01 -14.33 -11.74
C LYS A 154 -8.36 -13.29 -12.80
N SER A 155 -8.68 -12.07 -12.40
CA SER A 155 -9.19 -11.03 -13.32
C SER A 155 -8.59 -9.64 -13.09
N GLY A 156 -8.11 -9.33 -11.88
CA GLY A 156 -7.48 -8.07 -11.54
C GLY A 156 -6.01 -8.01 -11.93
N ARG A 157 -5.38 -6.84 -11.70
CA ARG A 157 -3.95 -6.59 -11.93
C ARG A 157 -3.20 -6.05 -10.70
N GLY A 158 -3.90 -5.85 -9.59
CA GLY A 158 -3.30 -5.45 -8.33
C GLY A 158 -4.29 -5.41 -7.17
N VAL A 159 -3.74 -5.16 -5.99
CA VAL A 159 -4.47 -4.94 -4.73
C VAL A 159 -3.76 -3.88 -3.90
N LEU A 160 -4.54 -3.10 -3.14
CA LEU A 160 -4.04 -2.33 -2.01
C LEU A 160 -4.08 -3.24 -0.78
N LEU A 161 -2.98 -3.32 -0.04
CA LEU A 161 -2.90 -4.08 1.19
C LEU A 161 -3.06 -3.13 2.37
N GLN A 162 -4.11 -3.30 3.16
CA GLN A 162 -4.41 -2.39 4.26
C GLN A 162 -3.25 -2.36 5.25
N ASN A 163 -2.68 -1.17 5.47
CA ASN A 163 -1.49 -0.94 6.30
C ASN A 163 -0.23 -1.73 5.86
N ASN A 164 -0.17 -2.23 4.63
CA ASN A 164 0.99 -2.99 4.13
C ASN A 164 1.27 -2.73 2.64
N GLY A 165 1.20 -1.48 2.21
CA GLY A 165 1.54 -1.09 0.84
C GLY A 165 0.55 -1.61 -0.22
N CYS A 166 1.08 -2.07 -1.36
CA CYS A 166 0.29 -2.65 -2.43
C CYS A 166 1.01 -3.74 -3.21
N MET A 167 0.24 -4.51 -3.97
CA MET A 167 0.77 -5.55 -4.85
C MET A 167 0.21 -5.42 -6.26
N THR A 168 1.03 -5.76 -7.25
CA THR A 168 0.66 -5.76 -8.66
C THR A 168 1.25 -6.94 -9.39
N TRP A 169 0.65 -7.32 -10.51
CA TRP A 169 1.12 -8.46 -11.28
C TRP A 169 0.86 -8.31 -12.78
N GLY A 170 1.64 -9.04 -13.57
CA GLY A 170 1.66 -8.88 -15.01
C GLY A 170 2.23 -10.08 -15.77
N GLU A 171 2.17 -9.98 -17.09
CA GLU A 171 2.72 -11.00 -18.01
C GLU A 171 4.24 -10.85 -18.20
N THR A 172 4.81 -9.72 -17.77
CA THR A 172 6.25 -9.48 -17.70
C THR A 172 6.59 -8.69 -16.44
N PRO A 173 7.85 -8.71 -15.97
CA PRO A 173 8.27 -7.87 -14.83
C PRO A 173 8.01 -6.37 -15.07
N GLN A 174 8.21 -5.90 -16.30
CA GLN A 174 7.95 -4.50 -16.67
C GLN A 174 6.45 -4.19 -16.68
N ASP A 175 5.59 -5.15 -17.07
CA ASP A 175 4.14 -4.99 -17.03
C ASP A 175 3.64 -4.87 -15.58
N ALA A 176 4.11 -5.75 -14.69
CA ALA A 176 3.78 -5.67 -13.27
C ALA A 176 4.24 -4.33 -12.67
N PHE A 177 5.47 -3.88 -12.98
CA PHE A 177 5.96 -2.58 -12.51
C PHE A 177 5.14 -1.41 -13.08
N GLY A 178 4.72 -1.48 -14.34
CA GLY A 178 3.86 -0.47 -14.95
C GLY A 178 2.49 -0.37 -14.28
N MET A 179 1.94 -1.48 -13.77
CA MET A 179 0.72 -1.46 -12.96
C MET A 179 0.94 -0.74 -11.62
N LEU A 180 2.12 -0.92 -11.01
CA LEU A 180 2.50 -0.23 -9.78
C LEU A 180 2.61 1.29 -10.00
N GLU A 181 3.27 1.70 -11.10
CA GLU A 181 3.36 3.11 -11.52
C GLU A 181 1.97 3.71 -11.80
N ALA A 182 1.08 2.93 -12.44
CA ALA A 182 -0.28 3.37 -12.72
C ALA A 182 -1.11 3.57 -11.44
N MET A 183 -0.96 2.67 -10.47
CA MET A 183 -1.64 2.74 -9.18
C MET A 183 -1.26 4.02 -8.42
N GLU A 184 0.04 4.34 -8.35
CA GLU A 184 0.51 5.57 -7.73
C GLU A 184 0.03 6.81 -8.48
N TYR A 185 0.11 6.78 -9.81
CA TYR A 185 -0.33 7.91 -10.63
C TYR A 185 -1.83 8.20 -10.47
N TYR A 186 -2.68 7.16 -10.39
CA TYR A 186 -4.09 7.33 -10.08
C TYR A 186 -4.27 8.07 -8.74
N GLY A 187 -3.56 7.63 -7.70
CA GLY A 187 -3.61 8.26 -6.38
C GLY A 187 -3.20 9.74 -6.42
N ILE A 188 -2.13 10.07 -7.15
CA ILE A 188 -1.67 11.46 -7.32
C ILE A 188 -2.75 12.32 -7.98
N VAL A 189 -3.38 11.84 -9.05
CA VAL A 189 -4.46 12.55 -9.75
C VAL A 189 -5.66 12.75 -8.83
N LEU A 190 -6.09 11.70 -8.13
CA LEU A 190 -7.20 11.75 -7.17
C LEU A 190 -6.95 12.78 -6.06
N ARG A 191 -5.74 12.80 -5.51
CA ARG A 191 -5.32 13.79 -4.49
C ARG A 191 -5.35 15.21 -5.06
N GLY A 192 -4.90 15.41 -6.29
CA GLY A 192 -4.94 16.70 -6.98
C GLY A 192 -6.36 17.24 -7.19
N MET A 193 -7.36 16.36 -7.29
CA MET A 193 -8.78 16.72 -7.41
C MET A 193 -9.47 16.99 -6.06
N GLY A 194 -8.74 16.97 -4.94
CA GLY A 194 -9.32 17.18 -3.60
C GLY A 194 -9.95 15.93 -2.99
N GLY A 195 -9.59 14.72 -3.45
CA GLY A 195 -10.04 13.46 -2.87
C GLY A 195 -11.43 13.00 -3.33
N GLY A 196 -12.06 13.70 -4.28
CA GLY A 196 -13.30 13.23 -4.91
C GLY A 196 -13.00 12.06 -5.85
N THR A 197 -13.64 10.90 -5.61
CA THR A 197 -13.58 9.75 -6.54
C THR A 197 -13.82 10.24 -7.96
N PRO A 198 -12.93 9.95 -8.94
CA PRO A 198 -13.14 10.38 -10.31
C PRO A 198 -14.35 9.60 -10.81
N GLY A 199 -15.50 10.27 -10.88
CA GLY A 199 -16.70 9.69 -11.48
C GLY A 199 -16.32 9.23 -12.88
N MET A 200 -16.57 7.96 -13.18
CA MET A 200 -16.45 7.46 -14.55
C MET A 200 -17.21 8.41 -15.47
N CYS A 201 -16.59 8.80 -16.59
CA CYS A 201 -17.32 9.43 -17.69
C CYS A 201 -18.24 8.36 -18.30
N GLY A 202 -19.41 8.22 -17.68
CA GLY A 202 -20.46 7.26 -18.00
C GLY A 202 -21.66 7.64 -17.15
N THR A 203 -22.63 8.30 -17.78
CA THR A 203 -23.95 8.70 -17.27
C THR A 203 -24.34 8.09 -15.92
N THR A 204 -23.99 8.78 -14.83
CA THR A 204 -24.59 8.53 -13.53
C THR A 204 -26.00 9.14 -13.57
N VAL A 205 -27.01 8.32 -13.82
CA VAL A 205 -28.39 8.69 -13.47
C VAL A 205 -28.46 8.64 -11.95
N ALA A 206 -28.30 9.80 -11.31
CA ALA A 206 -28.54 9.90 -9.87
C ALA A 206 -30.04 9.64 -9.62
N ALA A 207 -30.35 8.49 -9.02
CA ALA A 207 -31.66 8.25 -8.45
C ALA A 207 -31.85 9.23 -7.28
N LEU A 208 -32.60 10.30 -7.51
CA LEU A 208 -33.02 11.24 -6.47
C LEU A 208 -33.91 10.49 -5.47
N GLN A 209 -33.44 10.33 -4.23
CA GLN A 209 -34.33 10.01 -3.11
C GLN A 209 -35.17 11.26 -2.78
N PRO A 210 -36.49 11.14 -2.54
CA PRO A 210 -37.31 12.29 -2.16
C PRO A 210 -36.88 12.81 -0.78
N GLY A 211 -36.47 14.08 -0.68
CA GLY A 211 -36.32 14.77 0.61
C GLY A 211 -35.14 15.71 0.79
N MET A 212 -34.21 15.85 -0.17
CA MET A 212 -33.13 16.83 -0.03
C MET A 212 -33.49 18.18 -0.63
N VAL A 213 -33.54 19.19 0.24
CA VAL A 213 -33.65 20.61 -0.12
C VAL A 213 -32.29 21.07 -0.65
N GLY A 214 -32.21 21.36 -1.95
CA GLY A 214 -30.99 21.84 -2.59
C GLY A 214 -30.62 23.26 -2.17
N GLN A 215 -29.34 23.50 -1.90
CA GLN A 215 -28.80 24.85 -1.78
C GLN A 215 -28.73 25.51 -3.15
N SER A 216 -29.08 26.79 -3.20
CA SER A 216 -29.22 27.63 -4.38
C SER A 216 -27.94 27.67 -5.22
N GLY A 217 -28.03 27.23 -6.49
CA GLY A 217 -26.93 27.43 -7.45
C GLY A 217 -26.86 26.45 -8.64
N THR A 218 -27.63 25.36 -8.65
CA THR A 218 -27.58 24.37 -9.74
C THR A 218 -28.73 24.57 -10.72
N THR A 219 -28.42 25.04 -11.94
CA THR A 219 -29.35 25.00 -13.06
C THR A 219 -29.47 23.55 -13.55
N VAL A 220 -30.60 22.89 -13.28
CA VAL A 220 -30.91 21.55 -13.78
C VAL A 220 -31.60 21.69 -15.14
N GLN A 221 -30.96 21.26 -16.22
CA GLN A 221 -31.63 21.05 -17.50
C GLN A 221 -32.40 19.72 -17.46
N VAL A 222 -33.73 19.79 -17.52
CA VAL A 222 -34.60 18.61 -17.66
C VAL A 222 -34.69 18.24 -19.14
N GLY A 223 -33.96 17.21 -19.55
CA GLY A 223 -34.12 16.56 -20.85
C GLY A 223 -35.23 15.51 -20.78
N VAL A 224 -36.35 15.74 -21.48
CA VAL A 224 -37.41 14.74 -21.64
C VAL A 224 -36.96 13.72 -22.69
N ALA A 225 -36.65 12.50 -22.24
CA ALA A 225 -36.41 11.37 -23.15
C ALA A 225 -37.75 10.70 -23.52
N LEU A 226 -38.22 10.96 -24.74
CA LEU A 226 -39.29 10.20 -25.38
C LEU A 226 -38.75 8.80 -25.75
N GLN A 227 -39.34 7.74 -25.20
CA GLN A 227 -39.12 6.37 -25.68
C GLN A 227 -40.21 5.98 -26.71
N PRO A 228 -39.87 5.28 -27.80
CA PRO A 228 -40.86 4.74 -28.72
C PRO A 228 -41.51 3.46 -28.17
N ARG A 229 -42.85 3.41 -28.25
CA ARG A 229 -43.72 2.27 -27.93
C ARG A 229 -43.35 1.00 -28.71
N MET A 230 -43.20 -0.12 -28.01
CA MET A 230 -43.50 -1.45 -28.58
C MET A 230 -44.92 -1.86 -28.21
N ALA A 231 -45.66 -2.29 -29.21
CA ALA A 231 -47.02 -2.80 -29.10
C ALA A 231 -47.02 -4.21 -28.47
N VAL A 232 -47.94 -4.44 -27.53
CA VAL A 232 -48.33 -5.79 -27.09
C VAL A 232 -49.86 -5.83 -27.00
N GLN A 233 -50.40 -6.97 -27.43
CA GLN A 233 -51.79 -7.25 -27.76
C GLN A 233 -52.79 -7.11 -26.60
N SER A 234 -53.99 -6.72 -26.99
CA SER A 234 -55.23 -6.70 -26.22
C SER A 234 -55.73 -8.10 -25.87
N GLY A 235 -56.12 -8.33 -24.61
CA GLY A 235 -56.81 -9.55 -24.21
C GLY A 235 -57.27 -9.56 -22.75
N MET A 236 -58.55 -9.23 -22.56
CA MET A 236 -59.45 -9.62 -21.46
C MET A 236 -59.33 -8.97 -20.06
N ALA A 237 -60.50 -8.54 -19.58
CA ALA A 237 -60.78 -7.87 -18.32
C ALA A 237 -61.37 -8.84 -17.29
N VAL A 238 -61.05 -8.68 -16.00
CA VAL A 238 -61.96 -8.92 -14.85
C VAL A 238 -61.53 -8.01 -13.67
N GLN A 239 -62.53 -7.55 -12.91
CA GLN A 239 -62.63 -6.49 -11.89
C GLN A 239 -61.88 -6.68 -10.54
N PRO A 240 -61.78 -5.63 -9.70
CA PRO A 240 -61.09 -5.64 -8.41
C PRO A 240 -61.99 -6.04 -7.23
N GLN A 241 -61.44 -6.61 -6.17
CA GLN A 241 -62.07 -6.63 -4.85
C GLN A 241 -61.12 -6.13 -3.76
N LEU A 242 -61.58 -5.09 -3.07
CA LEU A 242 -61.08 -4.61 -1.79
C LEU A 242 -62.11 -4.98 -0.70
N SER A 243 -61.63 -5.53 0.40
CA SER A 243 -62.29 -5.64 1.70
C SER A 243 -61.17 -5.87 2.73
N GLY A 244 -61.01 -5.21 3.86
CA GLY A 244 -61.80 -4.23 4.59
C GLY A 244 -61.33 -4.29 6.05
N VAL A 245 -61.08 -3.12 6.65
CA VAL A 245 -61.28 -2.75 8.06
C VAL A 245 -60.37 -3.42 9.13
N THR A 246 -59.34 -2.73 9.64
CA THR A 246 -59.28 -1.86 10.84
C THR A 246 -59.24 -2.62 12.18
N GLU A 247 -58.16 -2.45 12.95
CA GLU A 247 -58.30 -2.13 14.37
C GLU A 247 -57.13 -1.30 14.91
N LEU A 248 -57.51 -0.28 15.66
CA LEU A 248 -56.73 0.81 16.24
C LEU A 248 -56.68 0.55 17.76
N VAL A 249 -55.50 0.49 18.37
CA VAL A 249 -55.35 0.73 19.82
C VAL A 249 -54.07 1.56 20.06
N LYS A 250 -54.24 2.66 20.79
CA LYS A 250 -53.26 3.60 21.39
C LYS A 250 -53.83 3.99 22.78
N PRO A 251 -53.14 4.74 23.67
CA PRO A 251 -51.72 4.77 24.06
C PRO A 251 -51.53 4.88 25.61
N GLY A 252 -50.27 4.92 26.08
CA GLY A 252 -49.86 5.36 27.44
C GLY A 252 -48.97 4.32 28.12
N SER A 253 -47.85 4.62 28.77
CA SER A 253 -47.32 5.87 29.30
C SER A 253 -45.85 5.69 29.71
N PHE A 254 -45.15 6.81 29.83
CA PHE A 254 -43.97 7.10 30.67
C PHE A 254 -42.62 7.34 29.96
N GLN A 255 -42.02 8.45 30.38
CA GLN A 255 -41.02 9.28 29.71
C GLN A 255 -39.65 9.20 30.44
N PRO A 256 -38.58 9.86 29.91
CA PRO A 256 -37.17 9.52 30.16
C PRO A 256 -36.55 10.29 31.33
N SER A 257 -35.34 9.90 31.73
CA SER A 257 -34.47 10.72 32.59
C SER A 257 -33.13 11.01 31.90
N THR A 258 -32.94 12.29 31.62
CA THR A 258 -31.67 12.98 31.34
C THR A 258 -30.86 13.21 32.60
N SER A 259 -29.53 13.15 32.52
CA SER A 259 -28.64 14.17 33.10
C SER A 259 -27.20 14.06 32.59
N ASP A 260 -26.72 15.20 32.10
CA ASP A 260 -25.35 15.55 31.74
C ASP A 260 -24.40 15.47 32.92
N VAL A 261 -23.10 15.18 32.69
CA VAL A 261 -21.96 15.92 33.28
C VAL A 261 -20.74 15.83 32.35
N ILE A 262 -20.31 16.99 31.84
CA ILE A 262 -18.96 17.27 31.35
C ILE A 262 -18.08 17.60 32.57
N HIS A 263 -16.89 17.00 32.73
CA HIS A 263 -15.69 17.71 33.18
C HIS A 263 -14.38 16.96 32.94
N ASN A 264 -13.34 17.76 32.95
CA ASN A 264 -12.04 17.68 32.29
C ASN A 264 -10.93 17.27 33.29
N MET A 265 -9.71 17.09 32.75
CA MET A 265 -8.39 17.13 33.41
C MET A 265 -7.77 15.85 34.05
N ASN A 266 -6.72 15.38 33.35
CA ASN A 266 -5.29 15.46 33.69
C ASN A 266 -4.69 14.61 34.86
N CYS A 267 -3.62 13.90 34.48
CA CYS A 267 -2.40 13.52 35.22
C CYS A 267 -2.47 12.95 36.65
N GLY A 268 -1.88 11.75 36.82
CA GLY A 268 -1.39 11.25 38.11
C GLY A 268 -0.53 10.00 37.93
N ALA A 269 0.74 10.12 38.31
CA ALA A 269 1.78 9.08 38.31
C ALA A 269 1.54 7.96 39.35
N VAL A 270 2.49 7.01 39.40
CA VAL A 270 2.77 5.91 40.38
C VAL A 270 2.57 4.53 39.71
N GLY A 271 3.50 3.57 39.72
CA GLY A 271 4.81 3.45 40.36
C GLY A 271 5.45 2.09 39.99
N ASN A 272 6.74 1.97 40.28
CA ASN A 272 7.62 0.82 40.05
C ASN A 272 7.07 -0.53 40.55
N ARG A 273 7.43 -1.61 39.84
CA ARG A 273 8.00 -2.83 40.45
C ARG A 273 8.81 -3.67 39.46
N GLU A 274 9.92 -4.18 40.00
CA GLU A 274 11.03 -4.89 39.36
C GLU A 274 10.71 -6.33 38.95
N THR A 275 11.48 -6.83 37.97
CA THR A 275 12.10 -8.17 37.83
C THR A 275 12.72 -8.16 36.42
N GLY A 276 14.02 -8.32 36.13
CA GLY A 276 15.11 -9.06 36.76
C GLY A 276 15.49 -10.21 35.84
N TYR A 277 16.60 -10.12 35.08
CA TYR A 277 17.41 -11.29 34.66
C TYR A 277 18.79 -10.84 34.11
N GLN A 278 19.83 -11.50 34.62
CA GLN A 278 21.26 -11.30 34.37
C GLN A 278 21.76 -12.01 33.10
N THR A 279 22.89 -11.54 32.55
CA THR A 279 24.12 -12.31 32.17
C THR A 279 25.06 -11.32 31.45
N SER A 280 26.39 -11.41 31.37
CA SER A 280 27.49 -12.14 32.02
C SER A 280 28.75 -11.56 31.36
N GLY A 281 29.77 -11.23 32.14
CA GLY A 281 31.03 -10.65 31.66
C GLY A 281 32.08 -11.71 31.33
N TYR A 282 32.96 -11.37 30.39
CA TYR A 282 34.24 -12.03 30.17
C TYR A 282 35.33 -10.95 30.05
N GLN A 283 36.33 -11.01 30.94
CA GLN A 283 37.60 -10.29 30.88
C GLN A 283 38.73 -11.31 30.66
N ASN A 284 39.77 -10.95 29.89
CA ASN A 284 41.20 -11.04 30.28
C ASN A 284 42.19 -10.51 29.21
N PRO A 285 43.53 -10.34 29.45
CA PRO A 285 44.18 -9.02 29.59
C PRO A 285 45.49 -8.83 28.76
N VAL A 286 46.44 -7.98 29.24
CA VAL A 286 47.89 -7.80 28.87
C VAL A 286 48.12 -6.70 27.78
N SER A 287 49.09 -5.75 27.76
CA SER A 287 50.39 -5.46 28.42
C SER A 287 50.83 -3.98 28.13
N ARG A 288 51.82 -3.49 28.89
CA ARG A 288 52.49 -2.16 28.82
C ARG A 288 53.46 -1.98 27.64
N THR A 289 53.61 -0.76 27.12
CA THR A 289 54.90 -0.09 26.82
C THR A 289 54.72 1.44 26.57
N PRO A 290 55.64 2.32 27.04
CA PRO A 290 55.59 3.76 26.79
C PRO A 290 56.58 4.22 25.69
N ALA A 291 56.33 5.37 25.06
CA ALA A 291 57.25 6.05 24.15
C ALA A 291 57.25 7.59 24.39
N PRO A 292 58.32 8.33 24.01
CA PRO A 292 58.92 9.37 24.85
C PRO A 292 58.61 10.83 24.45
N SER A 293 59.05 11.72 25.34
CA SER A 293 58.94 13.19 25.40
C SER A 293 59.83 14.01 24.46
N GLN A 294 59.37 15.23 24.14
CA GLN A 294 60.06 16.56 23.99
C GLN A 294 59.74 17.30 22.67
N PRO A 295 59.93 18.64 22.53
CA PRO A 295 60.10 19.75 23.50
C PRO A 295 59.15 20.97 23.22
N PRO A 296 59.19 22.07 24.00
CA PRO A 296 58.19 23.15 23.92
C PRO A 296 58.56 24.27 22.94
N ALA A 297 57.56 24.98 22.43
CA ALA A 297 57.73 26.23 21.69
C ALA A 297 56.81 27.35 22.22
N SER A 298 57.41 28.54 22.28
CA SER A 298 57.06 29.81 22.95
C SER A 298 55.72 30.49 22.57
N PRO A 299 55.29 31.52 23.34
CA PRO A 299 53.89 31.91 23.48
C PRO A 299 53.41 32.90 22.42
N ALA A 300 52.14 32.79 22.03
CA ALA A 300 51.43 33.77 21.22
C ALA A 300 50.24 34.36 22.00
N HIS A 301 50.04 35.67 21.81
CA HIS A 301 49.12 36.59 22.48
C HIS A 301 47.65 36.14 22.59
N PRO A 302 46.89 36.67 23.58
CA PRO A 302 45.55 36.19 23.89
C PRO A 302 44.55 36.59 22.80
N ALA A 303 43.95 35.60 22.13
CA ALA A 303 42.77 35.81 21.32
C ALA A 303 41.55 35.97 22.24
N ALA A 304 40.80 37.05 22.02
CA ALA A 304 39.59 37.37 22.74
C ALA A 304 38.58 36.21 22.70
N VAL A 305 38.07 35.82 23.87
CA VAL A 305 36.96 34.87 24.01
C VAL A 305 35.70 35.54 23.47
N VAL A 306 35.29 35.16 22.27
CA VAL A 306 33.95 35.45 21.75
C VAL A 306 33.00 34.46 22.45
N PRO A 307 31.95 34.92 23.14
CA PRO A 307 31.00 34.01 23.76
C PRO A 307 30.27 33.23 22.67
N VAL A 308 30.39 31.90 22.70
CA VAL A 308 29.54 31.00 21.91
C VAL A 308 28.13 31.13 22.47
N THR A 309 27.31 31.91 21.78
CA THR A 309 25.86 31.92 22.01
C THR A 309 25.31 30.63 21.41
N GLU A 310 24.94 29.68 22.26
CA GLU A 310 24.17 28.51 21.83
C GLU A 310 22.86 29.00 21.22
N LYS A 311 22.72 28.83 19.89
CA LYS A 311 21.44 29.09 19.23
C LYS A 311 20.43 28.04 19.67
N PRO A 312 19.17 28.43 19.96
CA PRO A 312 18.11 27.47 20.29
C PRO A 312 18.01 26.38 19.22
N LYS A 313 17.74 25.13 19.64
CA LYS A 313 17.65 23.96 18.74
C LYS A 313 16.74 24.18 17.52
N ALA A 314 15.73 25.06 17.64
CA ALA A 314 14.84 25.43 16.54
C ALA A 314 15.57 26.15 15.38
N ASP A 315 16.53 27.02 15.68
CA ASP A 315 17.26 27.79 14.66
C ASP A 315 18.27 26.92 13.91
N VAL A 316 18.84 25.93 14.59
CA VAL A 316 19.73 24.93 13.97
C VAL A 316 18.94 24.05 13.01
N MET A 317 17.73 23.63 13.40
CA MET A 317 16.87 22.82 12.52
C MET A 317 16.37 23.61 11.32
N ALA A 318 16.05 24.89 11.47
CA ALA A 318 15.67 25.76 10.36
C ALA A 318 16.81 25.99 9.35
N GLU A 319 18.06 26.09 9.83
CA GLU A 319 19.26 26.19 8.98
C GLU A 319 19.50 24.89 8.19
N VAL A 320 19.34 23.73 8.83
CA VAL A 320 19.49 22.42 8.17
C VAL A 320 18.45 22.25 7.06
N VAL A 321 17.17 22.55 7.34
CA VAL A 321 16.10 22.47 6.35
C VAL A 321 16.37 23.40 5.16
N ARG A 322 16.86 24.62 5.41
CA ARG A 322 17.17 25.59 4.34
C ARG A 322 18.30 25.09 3.43
N ARG A 323 19.36 24.51 4.01
CA ARG A 323 20.48 23.95 3.25
C ARG A 323 20.09 22.69 2.47
N THR A 324 19.22 21.85 3.02
CA THR A 324 18.70 20.67 2.32
C THR A 324 17.86 21.07 1.11
N MET A 325 17.05 22.13 1.21
CA MET A 325 16.22 22.61 0.10
C MET A 325 17.01 23.31 -1.01
N GLN A 326 18.16 23.92 -0.70
CA GLN A 326 19.01 24.58 -1.70
C GLN A 326 19.81 23.60 -2.58
N ASN A 327 19.95 22.34 -2.17
CA ASN A 327 20.66 21.31 -2.92
C ASN A 327 19.76 20.50 -3.89
N TYR A 328 18.51 20.93 -4.10
CA TYR A 328 17.48 20.23 -4.88
C TYR A 328 17.11 20.92 -6.22
N HIS A 329 18.04 21.67 -6.82
CA HIS A 329 17.90 22.21 -8.18
C HIS A 329 18.91 21.61 -9.14
#